data_AF-A0A1W6AS55-F1
#
_entry.id   AF-A0A1W6AS55-F1
#
_cell.length_a   1.000
_cell.length_b   1.000
_cell.length_c   1.000
_cell.angle_alpha   90.00
_cell.angle_beta   90.00
_cell.angle_gamma   90.00
#
_symmetry.space_group_name_H-M   'P 1'
#
loop_
_entity.id
_entity.type
_entity.pdbx_description
1 polymer ?
#
loop_
_entity_poly.entity_id
_entity_poly.type
_entity_poly.pdbx_seq_one_letter_code
_entity_poly.pdbx_strand_id
1 'polypeptide(L)'
;MEKDRFSVVGSVDSRSWSSPYHVCTLSRKRNPVDIAANIERKILLNASQEVLQAIEYEKRQAAKKDEILILKGMLSQLVQLESWYGALTGFKAENGLNGKVTEQGERYDLQIRGLSIDQLVKITGYLKQL
;
A
#
# COMPACT_ATOMS: atom_id res chain seq x y z
N MET A 1 19.08 -26.38 -21.97
CA MET A 1 19.76 -25.09 -22.17
C MET A 1 20.81 -25.26 -23.25
N GLU A 2 20.77 -24.46 -24.31
CA GLU A 2 21.88 -24.41 -25.28
C GLU A 2 23.17 -24.08 -24.52
N LYS A 3 24.20 -24.93 -24.68
CA LYS A 3 25.52 -24.72 -24.08
C LYS A 3 26.00 -23.33 -24.54
N ASP A 4 26.18 -22.40 -23.59
CA ASP A 4 26.73 -21.04 -23.77
C ASP A 4 25.75 -19.85 -23.89
N ARG A 5 24.49 -20.01 -23.50
CA ARG A 5 23.53 -18.90 -23.33
C ARG A 5 23.14 -18.67 -21.87
N PHE A 6 22.95 -17.41 -21.49
CA PHE A 6 22.53 -16.99 -20.16
C PHE A 6 21.47 -15.89 -20.25
N SER A 7 20.61 -15.78 -19.24
CA SER A 7 19.61 -14.71 -19.17
C SER A 7 20.05 -13.65 -18.17
N VAL A 8 19.92 -12.39 -18.58
CA VAL A 8 20.02 -11.22 -17.70
C VAL A 8 18.59 -10.76 -17.44
N VAL A 9 18.28 -10.53 -16.16
CA VAL A 9 17.01 -9.99 -15.72
C VAL A 9 17.28 -8.66 -15.04
N GLY A 10 16.47 -7.65 -15.34
CA GLY A 10 16.50 -6.39 -14.63
C GLY A 10 15.08 -5.93 -14.29
N SER A 11 14.96 -5.34 -13.11
CA SER A 11 13.75 -4.72 -12.59
C SER A 11 14.16 -3.71 -11.53
N VAL A 12 13.26 -2.78 -11.25
CA VAL A 12 13.34 -1.91 -10.08
C VAL A 12 12.50 -2.57 -8.99
N ASP A 13 13.11 -2.87 -7.86
CA ASP A 13 12.44 -3.55 -6.75
C ASP A 13 12.66 -2.77 -5.45
N SER A 14 11.59 -2.63 -4.68
CA SER A 14 11.58 -1.98 -3.37
C SER A 14 10.69 -2.78 -2.41
N ARG A 15 10.71 -2.43 -1.13
CA ARG A 15 9.85 -3.11 -0.14
C ARG A 15 8.35 -2.95 -0.41
N SER A 16 7.96 -1.93 -1.16
CA SER A 16 6.56 -1.52 -1.33
C SER A 16 6.11 -1.53 -2.80
N TRP A 17 7.04 -1.67 -3.76
CA TRP A 17 6.74 -1.64 -5.18
C TRP A 17 7.77 -2.42 -5.99
N SER A 18 7.33 -3.06 -7.07
CA SER A 18 8.18 -3.78 -8.01
C SER A 18 7.78 -3.45 -9.45
N SER A 19 8.75 -3.17 -10.31
CA SER A 19 8.54 -3.02 -11.75
C SER A 19 8.38 -4.37 -12.45
N PRO A 20 7.84 -4.40 -13.68
CA PRO A 20 7.86 -5.59 -14.52
C PRO A 20 9.29 -6.11 -14.73
N TYR A 21 9.44 -7.43 -14.85
CA TYR A 21 10.74 -8.02 -15.18
C TYR A 21 11.07 -7.84 -16.66
N HIS A 22 12.23 -7.25 -16.92
CA HIS A 22 12.83 -7.21 -18.25
C HIS A 22 13.86 -8.33 -18.38
N VAL A 23 13.79 -9.09 -19.47
CA VAL A 23 14.63 -10.28 -19.66
C VAL A 23 15.34 -10.21 -21.01
N CYS A 24 16.65 -10.48 -21.00
CA CYS A 24 17.47 -10.55 -22.19
C CYS A 24 18.34 -11.81 -22.16
N THR A 25 18.19 -12.69 -23.15
CA THR A 25 19.06 -13.87 -23.30
C THR A 25 20.25 -13.54 -24.18
N LEU A 26 21.45 -13.76 -23.64
CA LEU A 26 22.74 -13.41 -24.22
C LEU A 26 23.61 -14.67 -24.37
N SER A 27 24.69 -14.58 -25.14
CA SER A 27 25.70 -15.64 -25.29
C SER A 27 27.07 -15.05 -25.03
N ARG A 28 27.95 -15.82 -24.36
CA ARG A 28 29.31 -15.37 -24.03
C ARG A 28 30.21 -15.20 -25.27
N LYS A 29 29.83 -15.78 -26.41
CA LYS A 29 30.52 -15.64 -27.69
C LYS A 29 30.23 -14.34 -28.43
N ARG A 30 29.23 -13.54 -28.01
CA ARG A 30 28.92 -12.26 -28.67
C ARG A 30 29.93 -11.19 -28.28
N ASN A 31 30.16 -10.24 -29.20
CA ASN A 31 30.95 -9.05 -28.92
C ASN A 31 30.37 -8.30 -27.70
N PRO A 32 31.20 -7.92 -26.70
CA PRO A 32 30.77 -7.12 -25.56
C PRO A 32 29.96 -5.87 -25.91
N VAL A 33 30.26 -5.19 -27.02
CA VAL A 33 29.52 -4.00 -27.48
C VAL A 33 28.06 -4.35 -27.82
N ASP A 34 27.83 -5.47 -28.52
CA ASP A 34 26.49 -5.93 -28.87
C ASP A 34 25.73 -6.45 -27.64
N ILE A 35 26.44 -7.03 -26.68
CA ILE A 35 25.87 -7.45 -25.39
C ILE A 35 25.36 -6.21 -24.64
N ALA A 36 26.20 -5.17 -24.51
CA ALA A 36 25.83 -3.92 -23.86
C ALA A 36 24.63 -3.23 -24.54
N ALA A 37 24.65 -3.10 -25.87
CA ALA A 37 23.53 -2.51 -26.62
C ALA A 37 22.22 -3.31 -26.45
N ASN A 38 22.29 -4.63 -26.31
CA ASN A 38 21.12 -5.46 -26.02
C ASN A 38 20.60 -5.24 -24.60
N ILE A 39 21.48 -5.10 -23.60
CA ILE A 39 21.09 -4.80 -22.22
C ILE A 39 20.45 -3.40 -22.17
N GLU A 40 21.05 -2.41 -22.83
CA GLU A 40 20.52 -1.05 -22.89
C GLU A 40 19.10 -1.03 -23.47
N ARG A 41 18.90 -1.62 -24.64
CA ARG A 41 17.59 -1.60 -25.33
C ARG A 41 16.53 -2.50 -24.70
N LYS A 42 16.91 -3.59 -24.02
CA LYS A 42 15.94 -4.58 -23.52
C LYS A 42 15.75 -4.57 -22.01
N ILE A 43 16.73 -4.09 -21.25
CA ILE A 43 16.67 -4.03 -19.79
C ILE A 43 16.57 -2.58 -19.32
N LEU A 44 17.41 -1.69 -19.87
CA LEU A 44 17.53 -0.32 -19.36
C LEU A 44 16.57 0.68 -20.02
N LEU A 45 15.86 0.27 -21.08
CA LEU A 45 15.00 1.14 -21.89
C LEU A 45 14.06 2.01 -21.05
N ASN A 46 13.41 1.42 -20.06
CA ASN A 46 12.45 2.10 -19.18
C ASN A 46 12.95 2.26 -17.75
N ALA A 47 14.20 1.90 -17.45
CA ALA A 47 14.70 1.83 -16.08
C ALA A 47 14.55 3.17 -15.34
N SER A 48 14.87 4.29 -16.00
CA SER A 48 14.71 5.62 -15.40
C SER A 48 13.26 5.95 -15.05
N GLN A 49 12.31 5.58 -15.90
CA GLN A 49 10.88 5.80 -15.64
C GLN A 49 10.39 4.92 -14.50
N GLU A 50 10.82 3.65 -14.46
CA GLU A 50 10.47 2.71 -13.40
C GLU A 50 11.03 3.14 -12.04
N VAL A 51 12.25 3.70 -12.01
CA VAL A 51 12.80 4.32 -10.80
C VAL A 51 11.94 5.50 -10.33
N LEU A 52 11.51 6.37 -11.24
CA LEU A 52 10.62 7.48 -10.88
C LEU A 52 9.27 7.01 -10.34
N GLN A 53 8.69 5.96 -10.93
CA GLN A 53 7.45 5.36 -10.45
C GLN A 53 7.61 4.77 -9.05
N ALA A 54 8.73 4.08 -8.77
CA ALA A 54 9.03 3.57 -7.43
C ALA A 54 9.10 4.70 -6.40
N ILE A 55 9.83 5.78 -6.72
CA ILE A 55 9.96 6.95 -5.84
C ILE A 55 8.61 7.61 -5.59
N GLU A 56 7.79 7.78 -6.63
CA GLU A 56 6.47 8.37 -6.50
C GLU A 56 5.54 7.49 -5.65
N TYR A 57 5.59 6.18 -5.85
CA TYR A 57 4.84 5.22 -5.05
C TYR A 57 5.22 5.31 -3.57
N GLU A 58 6.52 5.37 -3.26
CA GLU A 58 7.01 5.53 -1.89
C GLU A 58 6.54 6.83 -1.25
N LYS A 59 6.56 7.96 -1.99
CA LYS A 59 6.03 9.24 -1.50
C LYS A 59 4.54 9.16 -1.19
N ARG A 60 3.74 8.53 -2.05
CA ARG A 60 2.29 8.33 -1.82
C ARG A 60 2.06 7.45 -0.59
N GLN A 61 2.85 6.40 -0.39
CA GLN A 61 2.77 5.55 0.80
C GLN A 61 3.13 6.30 2.08
N ALA A 62 4.15 7.16 2.04
CA ALA A 62 4.51 8.01 3.17
C ALA A 62 3.37 8.98 3.54
N ALA A 63 2.84 9.70 2.55
CA ALA A 63 1.71 10.61 2.74
C ALA A 63 0.48 9.89 3.32
N LYS A 64 0.16 8.69 2.82
CA LYS A 64 -0.94 7.87 3.35
C LYS A 64 -0.71 7.48 4.82
N LYS A 65 0.53 7.15 5.20
CA LYS A 65 0.85 6.82 6.59
C LYS A 65 0.66 8.04 7.51
N ASP A 66 1.07 9.22 7.05
CA ASP A 66 0.90 10.46 7.81
C ASP A 66 -0.58 10.80 8.00
N GLU A 67 -1.41 10.66 6.96
CA GLU A 67 -2.86 10.84 7.04
C GLU A 67 -3.50 9.87 8.05
N ILE A 68 -3.11 8.58 8.01
CA ILE A 68 -3.58 7.57 8.96
C ILE A 68 -3.18 7.92 10.40
N LEU A 69 -1.96 8.43 10.61
CA LEU A 69 -1.50 8.87 11.93
C LEU A 69 -2.32 10.06 12.45
N ILE A 70 -2.60 11.04 11.60
CA ILE A 70 -3.46 12.18 11.95
C ILE A 70 -4.86 11.71 12.33
N LEU A 71 -5.47 10.85 11.51
CA LEU A 71 -6.80 10.29 11.80
C LEU A 71 -6.84 9.53 13.12
N LYS A 72 -5.83 8.68 13.39
CA LYS A 72 -5.71 8.01 14.69
C LYS A 72 -5.52 9.00 15.84
N GLY A 73 -4.72 10.04 15.63
CA GLY A 73 -4.57 11.15 16.58
C GLY A 73 -5.92 11.77 16.93
N MET A 74 -6.72 12.12 15.93
CA MET A 74 -8.07 12.69 16.12
C MET A 74 -9.01 11.73 16.85
N LEU A 75 -9.08 10.47 16.42
CA LEU A 75 -9.94 9.47 17.05
C LEU A 75 -9.54 9.19 18.51
N SER A 76 -8.24 9.21 18.82
CA SER A 76 -7.73 8.98 20.18
C SER A 76 -8.16 10.04 21.20
N GLN A 77 -8.57 11.23 20.74
CA GLN A 77 -9.14 12.27 21.61
C GLN A 77 -10.59 11.96 22.01
N LEU A 78 -11.27 11.07 21.28
CA LEU A 78 -12.69 10.75 21.47
C LEU A 78 -12.90 9.41 22.17
N VAL A 79 -12.03 8.43 21.90
CA VAL A 79 -12.14 7.05 22.38
C VAL A 79 -10.77 6.44 22.60
N GLN A 80 -10.68 5.44 23.48
CA GLN A 80 -9.46 4.66 23.64
C GLN A 80 -9.25 3.82 22.38
N LEU A 81 -8.11 3.99 21.71
CA LEU A 81 -7.77 3.18 20.54
C LEU A 81 -7.18 1.84 20.94
N GLU A 82 -7.53 0.80 20.17
CA GLU A 82 -7.03 -0.56 20.35
C GLU A 82 -6.62 -1.16 19.00
N SER A 83 -5.71 -2.14 19.00
CA SER A 83 -5.39 -2.90 17.80
C SER A 83 -6.56 -3.81 17.42
N TRP A 84 -6.93 -3.85 16.15
CA TRP A 84 -7.99 -4.72 15.65
C TRP A 84 -7.61 -5.34 14.31
N TYR A 85 -7.64 -6.67 14.23
CA TYR A 85 -7.25 -7.40 13.02
C TYR A 85 -8.12 -7.03 11.80
N GLY A 86 -7.46 -6.70 10.69
CA GLY A 86 -8.14 -6.32 9.45
C GLY A 86 -8.88 -4.98 9.53
N ALA A 87 -8.44 -4.06 10.38
CA ALA A 87 -9.00 -2.73 10.52
C ALA A 87 -7.91 -1.67 10.59
N LEU A 88 -8.28 -0.41 10.33
CA LEU A 88 -7.39 0.72 10.52
C LEU A 88 -7.04 0.87 12.01
N THR A 89 -8.07 0.83 12.85
CA THR A 89 -7.98 0.81 14.32
C THR A 89 -9.27 0.26 14.92
N GLY A 90 -9.15 -0.39 16.08
CA GLY A 90 -10.26 -0.61 17.00
C GLY A 90 -10.42 0.58 17.94
N PHE A 91 -11.54 0.61 18.65
CA PHE A 91 -11.75 1.54 19.75
C PHE A 91 -12.63 0.95 20.85
N LYS A 92 -12.48 1.52 22.05
CA LYS A 92 -13.30 1.29 23.22
C LYS A 92 -13.69 2.63 23.84
N ALA A 93 -14.98 2.82 24.07
CA ALA A 93 -15.53 3.99 24.73
C ALA A 93 -15.76 3.71 26.22
N GLU A 94 -15.75 4.77 27.03
CA GLU A 94 -15.94 4.68 28.49
C GLU A 94 -17.29 4.09 28.89
N ASN A 95 -18.32 4.29 28.07
CA ASN A 95 -19.65 3.74 28.26
C ASN A 95 -19.78 2.24 27.91
N GLY A 96 -18.66 1.56 27.66
CA GLY A 96 -18.60 0.13 27.37
C GLY A 96 -18.82 -0.24 25.90
N LEU A 97 -19.14 0.73 25.03
CA LEU A 97 -19.21 0.48 23.59
C LEU A 97 -17.82 0.23 23.03
N ASN A 98 -17.72 -0.61 22.01
CA ASN A 98 -16.48 -0.85 21.29
C ASN A 98 -16.75 -1.03 19.81
N GLY A 99 -15.70 -1.00 19.01
CA GLY A 99 -15.86 -1.07 17.58
C GLY A 99 -14.57 -0.98 16.82
N LYS A 100 -14.70 -0.80 15.51
CA LYS A 100 -13.57 -0.65 14.61
C LYS A 100 -13.87 0.31 13.48
N VAL A 101 -12.81 0.94 12.99
CA VAL A 101 -12.80 1.74 11.76
C VAL A 101 -12.03 0.95 10.71
N THR A 102 -12.63 0.76 9.54
CA THR A 102 -11.98 0.16 8.36
C THR A 102 -11.88 1.19 7.25
N GLU A 103 -10.79 1.13 6.49
CA GLU A 103 -10.60 1.96 5.30
C GLU A 103 -10.87 1.09 4.06
N GLN A 104 -11.75 1.54 3.17
CA GLN A 104 -12.07 0.91 1.89
C GLN A 104 -11.86 1.91 0.74
N GLY A 105 -10.68 1.89 0.14
CA GLY A 105 -10.31 2.89 -0.87
C GLY A 105 -10.27 4.29 -0.24
N GLU A 106 -11.10 5.21 -0.76
CA GLU A 106 -11.23 6.58 -0.25
C GLU A 106 -12.36 6.74 0.80
N ARG A 107 -12.92 5.63 1.29
CA ARG A 107 -14.06 5.63 2.23
C ARG A 107 -13.68 4.97 3.55
N TYR A 108 -14.44 5.31 4.58
CA TYR A 108 -14.32 4.72 5.91
C TYR A 108 -15.62 4.03 6.30
N ASP A 109 -15.51 2.83 6.86
CA ASP A 109 -16.62 2.19 7.55
C ASP A 109 -16.39 2.24 9.06
N LEU A 110 -17.47 2.51 9.79
CA LEU A 110 -17.51 2.48 11.23
C LEU A 110 -18.42 1.34 11.70
N GLN A 111 -17.86 0.40 12.44
CA GLN A 111 -18.63 -0.64 13.14
C GLN A 111 -18.66 -0.32 14.63
N ILE A 112 -19.85 -0.26 15.21
CA ILE A 112 -20.09 -0.08 16.65
C ILE A 112 -20.80 -1.32 17.18
N ARG A 113 -20.33 -1.85 18.31
CA ARG A 113 -20.85 -3.05 18.98
C ARG A 113 -21.26 -2.71 20.42
N GLY A 114 -22.18 -3.52 20.96
CA GLY A 114 -22.68 -3.36 22.33
C GLY A 114 -23.78 -2.32 22.50
N LEU A 115 -24.41 -1.88 21.39
CA LEU A 115 -25.50 -0.90 21.45
C LEU A 115 -26.76 -1.51 22.06
N SER A 116 -27.38 -0.77 22.98
CA SER A 116 -28.79 -0.99 23.34
C SER A 116 -29.73 -0.47 22.24
N ILE A 117 -31.01 -0.83 22.31
CA ILE A 117 -32.04 -0.34 21.38
C ILE A 117 -32.08 1.20 21.37
N ASP A 118 -32.06 1.82 22.55
CA ASP A 118 -32.09 3.28 22.68
C ASP A 118 -30.83 3.94 22.08
N GLN A 119 -29.65 3.39 22.34
CA GLN A 119 -28.39 3.92 21.76
C GLN A 119 -28.35 3.75 20.23
N LEU A 120 -28.85 2.62 19.70
CA LEU A 120 -28.95 2.40 18.27
C LEU A 120 -29.84 3.46 17.61
N VAL A 121 -31.04 3.69 18.16
CA VAL A 121 -31.98 4.71 17.66
C VAL A 121 -31.35 6.11 17.72
N LYS A 122 -30.68 6.45 18.82
CA LYS A 122 -29.99 7.75 18.97
C LYS A 122 -28.90 7.94 17.93
N ILE A 123 -28.02 6.96 17.73
CA ILE A 123 -26.96 7.04 16.72
C ILE A 123 -27.53 7.17 15.32
N THR A 124 -28.53 6.35 14.97
CA THR A 124 -29.21 6.48 13.67
C THR A 124 -29.87 7.86 13.50
N GLY A 125 -30.40 8.43 14.59
CA GLY A 125 -30.91 9.80 14.63
C GLY A 125 -29.83 10.84 14.34
N TYR A 126 -28.65 10.73 14.94
CA TYR A 126 -27.51 11.61 14.65
C TYR A 126 -27.05 11.48 13.19
N LEU A 127 -26.97 10.25 12.66
CA LEU A 127 -26.57 10.01 11.26
C LEU A 127 -27.53 10.67 10.26
N LYS A 128 -28.83 10.75 10.57
CA LYS A 128 -29.82 11.43 9.74
C LYS A 128 -29.55 12.94 9.59
N GLN A 129 -28.80 13.53 10.53
CA GLN A 129 -28.52 14.97 10.59
C GLN A 129 -27.18 15.38 9.99
N LEU A 130 -26.34 14.40 9.63
CA LEU A 130 -25.08 14.62 8.90
C LEU A 130 -25.38 14.92 7.42
#